data_AF-A0A8T8WIQ8-F1
#
_entry.id   AF-A0A8T8WIQ8-F1
#
_cell.length_a   1.000
_cell.length_b   1.000
_cell.length_c   1.000
_cell.angle_alpha   90.00
_cell.angle_beta   90.00
_cell.angle_gamma   90.00
#
_symmetry.space_group_name_H-M   'P 1'
#
loop_
_entity.id
_entity.type
_entity.pdbx_description
1 polymer ?
#
loop_
_entity_poly.entity_id
_entity_poly.type
_entity_poly.pdbx_seq_one_letter_code
_entity_poly.pdbx_strand_id
1 'polypeptide(L)'
;MRRAGRGDQVAPGVEDPDAIVETDRSVSAVTTAGVVGLTVTKSVDFGTTMIGLGVSPAIVERNPIAAAAIVQLGTVPGLLAVGLLTVGLTVVLVEGGFGLATGRAAGDGVSSARTGRLVCYGVGCTCNLAIAAHNVVVILAVAFPR
;
A
#
# COMPACT_ATOMS: atom_id res chain seq x y z
N MET A 1 -2.29 42.92 -51.27
CA MET A 1 -1.03 42.69 -50.52
C MET A 1 -1.36 42.02 -49.19
N ARG A 2 -1.03 40.73 -49.05
CA ARG A 2 -1.15 39.95 -47.80
C ARG A 2 0.09 40.22 -46.94
N ARG A 3 -0.06 40.65 -45.69
CA ARG A 3 0.96 40.47 -44.65
C ARG A 3 0.46 39.44 -43.66
N ALA A 4 1.12 38.28 -43.73
CA ALA A 4 1.00 37.17 -42.82
C ALA A 4 1.78 37.42 -41.53
N GLY A 5 1.43 36.69 -40.48
CA GLY A 5 2.39 36.25 -39.48
C GLY A 5 2.39 36.99 -38.14
N ARG A 6 1.25 37.05 -37.45
CA ARG A 6 1.28 37.10 -35.98
C ARG A 6 1.54 35.68 -35.49
N GLY A 7 2.82 35.30 -35.50
CA GLY A 7 3.28 34.12 -34.80
C GLY A 7 3.26 34.40 -33.31
N ASP A 8 2.12 34.14 -32.68
CA ASP A 8 2.06 33.92 -31.24
C ASP A 8 2.82 32.62 -30.96
N GLN A 9 4.15 32.70 -30.96
CA GLN A 9 4.98 31.73 -30.25
C GLN A 9 4.68 31.94 -28.77
N VAL A 10 3.69 31.20 -28.28
CA VAL A 10 3.58 30.90 -26.85
C VAL A 10 4.93 30.29 -26.47
N ALA A 11 5.74 31.07 -25.77
CA ALA A 11 6.99 30.59 -25.23
C ALA A 11 6.69 29.29 -24.47
N PRO A 12 7.48 28.21 -24.65
CA PRO A 12 7.35 27.03 -23.81
C PRO A 12 7.46 27.53 -22.38
N GLY A 13 6.36 27.38 -21.62
CA GLY A 13 6.27 27.85 -20.25
C GLY A 13 7.50 27.35 -19.53
N VAL A 14 8.30 28.27 -18.99
CA VAL A 14 9.37 27.94 -18.05
C VAL A 14 8.64 27.26 -16.90
N GLU A 15 8.68 25.92 -16.87
CA GLU A 15 8.18 25.14 -15.74
C GLU A 15 8.90 25.69 -14.52
N ASP A 16 8.12 26.28 -13.61
CA ASP A 16 8.64 26.86 -12.39
C ASP A 16 9.37 25.75 -11.62
N PRO A 17 10.70 25.84 -11.43
CA PRO A 17 11.45 24.80 -10.73
C PRO A 17 10.90 24.54 -9.31
N ASP A 18 10.26 25.54 -8.71
CA ASP A 18 9.63 25.40 -7.39
C ASP A 18 8.39 24.49 -7.44
N ALA A 19 7.63 24.51 -8.55
CA ALA A 19 6.44 23.67 -8.72
C ALA A 19 6.78 22.17 -8.87
N ILE A 20 7.92 21.85 -9.50
CA ILE A 20 8.42 20.47 -9.62
C ILE A 20 8.82 19.93 -8.24
N VAL A 21 9.53 20.73 -7.45
CA VAL A 21 10.00 20.36 -6.10
C VAL A 21 8.82 20.14 -5.14
N GLU A 22 7.80 21.00 -5.19
CA GLU A 22 6.59 20.85 -4.36
C GLU A 22 5.82 19.57 -4.72
N THR A 23 5.75 19.26 -6.01
CA THR A 23 5.11 18.05 -6.52
C THR A 23 5.84 16.79 -6.05
N ASP A 24 7.17 16.73 -6.12
CA ASP A 24 7.94 15.58 -5.63
C ASP A 24 7.77 15.36 -4.12
N ARG A 25 7.82 16.44 -3.32
CA ARG A 25 7.60 16.35 -1.86
C ARG A 25 6.24 15.78 -1.52
N SER A 26 5.20 16.21 -2.24
CA SER A 26 3.84 15.76 -2.00
C SER A 26 3.63 14.27 -2.36
N VAL A 27 4.26 13.79 -3.43
CA VAL A 27 4.23 12.37 -3.81
C VAL A 27 4.96 11.55 -2.76
N SER A 28 6.14 12.00 -2.34
CA SER A 28 6.90 11.39 -1.25
C SER A 28 6.08 11.29 0.03
N ALA A 29 5.37 12.35 0.41
CA ALA A 29 4.51 12.36 1.60
C ALA A 29 3.37 11.32 1.52
N VAL A 30 2.72 11.17 0.35
CA VAL A 30 1.66 10.16 0.16
C VAL A 30 2.23 8.75 0.22
N THR A 31 3.38 8.51 -0.39
CA THR A 31 4.09 7.23 -0.29
C THR A 31 4.43 6.92 1.16
N THR A 32 5.03 7.85 1.91
CA THR A 32 5.37 7.65 3.31
C THR A 32 4.13 7.35 4.15
N ALA A 33 3.06 8.15 4.01
CA ALA A 33 1.82 7.94 4.75
C ALA A 33 1.17 6.59 4.40
N GLY A 34 1.18 6.21 3.11
CA GLY A 34 0.68 4.93 2.63
C GLY A 34 1.45 3.74 3.19
N VAL A 35 2.78 3.78 3.17
CA VAL A 35 3.64 2.73 3.75
C VAL A 35 3.43 2.64 5.26
N VAL A 36 3.37 3.76 5.98
CA VAL A 36 3.09 3.77 7.43
C VAL A 36 1.73 3.15 7.71
N GLY A 37 0.68 3.53 6.98
CA GLY A 37 -0.66 2.96 7.12
C GLY A 37 -0.69 1.45 6.86
N LEU A 38 -0.01 0.98 5.82
CA LEU A 38 0.12 -0.45 5.53
C LEU A 38 0.83 -1.19 6.65
N THR A 39 1.95 -0.66 7.13
CA THR A 39 2.71 -1.28 8.22
C THR A 39 1.87 -1.36 9.49
N VAL A 40 1.22 -0.28 9.90
CA VAL A 40 0.38 -0.24 11.10
C VAL A 40 -0.78 -1.24 10.98
N THR A 41 -1.53 -1.21 9.88
CA THR A 41 -2.66 -2.12 9.68
C THR A 41 -2.20 -3.58 9.59
N LYS A 42 -1.03 -3.84 8.99
CA LYS A 42 -0.45 -5.18 8.95
C LYS A 42 0.03 -5.66 10.32
N SER A 43 0.55 -4.76 11.17
CA SER A 43 0.89 -5.09 12.55
C SER A 43 -0.34 -5.46 13.38
N VAL A 44 -1.48 -4.81 13.15
CA VAL A 44 -2.76 -5.17 13.79
C VAL A 44 -3.21 -6.55 13.32
N ASP A 45 -3.21 -6.81 12.01
CA ASP A 45 -3.50 -8.13 11.44
C ASP A 45 -2.59 -9.22 12.02
N PHE A 46 -1.28 -9.00 12.02
CA PHE A 46 -0.28 -9.87 12.65
C PHE A 46 -0.60 -10.15 14.12
N GLY A 47 -0.90 -9.10 14.89
CA GLY A 47 -1.23 -9.23 16.32
C GLY A 47 -2.48 -10.07 16.54
N THR A 48 -3.55 -9.81 15.79
CA THR A 48 -4.79 -10.60 15.90
C THR A 48 -4.58 -12.06 15.49
N THR A 49 -3.77 -12.32 14.47
CA THR A 49 -3.44 -13.68 14.04
C THR A 49 -2.65 -14.43 15.11
N MET A 50 -1.61 -13.79 15.68
CA MET A 50 -0.83 -14.39 16.77
C MET A 50 -1.68 -14.70 18.00
N ILE A 51 -2.54 -13.77 18.41
CA ILE A 51 -3.46 -13.98 19.52
C ILE A 51 -4.40 -15.15 19.21
N GLY A 52 -4.98 -15.19 18.00
CA GLY A 52 -5.86 -16.28 17.58
C GLY A 52 -5.21 -17.65 17.67
N LEU A 53 -4.01 -17.80 17.13
CA LEU A 53 -3.26 -19.06 17.19
C LEU A 53 -2.84 -19.44 18.62
N GLY A 54 -2.66 -18.46 19.51
CA GLY A 54 -2.32 -18.70 20.92
C GLY A 54 -3.51 -19.03 21.83
N VAL A 55 -4.72 -18.57 21.48
CA VAL A 55 -5.92 -18.74 22.31
C VAL A 55 -6.46 -20.17 22.28
N SER A 56 -6.40 -20.85 21.12
CA SER A 56 -6.95 -22.20 20.98
C SER A 56 -6.30 -22.98 19.84
N PRO A 57 -5.99 -24.28 20.05
CA PRO A 57 -5.49 -25.15 18.98
C PRO A 57 -6.54 -25.43 17.88
N ALA A 58 -7.82 -25.10 18.12
CA ALA A 58 -8.86 -25.19 17.10
C ALA A 58 -8.78 -24.04 16.06
N ILE A 59 -8.07 -22.95 16.38
CA ILE A 59 -7.85 -21.84 15.44
C ILE A 59 -6.62 -22.18 14.61
N VAL A 60 -6.81 -22.28 13.30
CA VAL A 60 -5.76 -22.62 12.34
C VAL A 60 -5.61 -21.51 11.30
N GLU A 61 -4.37 -21.23 10.92
CA GLU A 61 -4.05 -20.31 9.83
C GLU A 61 -4.59 -20.87 8.50
N ARG A 62 -5.45 -20.11 7.82
CA ARG A 62 -6.06 -20.52 6.55
C ARG A 62 -5.30 -20.04 5.33
N ASN A 63 -4.44 -19.02 5.47
CA ASN A 63 -3.60 -18.58 4.39
C ASN A 63 -2.49 -19.62 4.15
N PRO A 64 -2.46 -20.29 2.98
CA PRO A 64 -1.50 -21.37 2.73
C PRO A 64 -0.05 -20.89 2.75
N ILE A 65 0.21 -19.63 2.37
CA ILE A 65 1.55 -19.04 2.40
C ILE A 65 1.97 -18.81 3.86
N ALA A 66 1.07 -18.26 4.68
CA ALA A 66 1.35 -18.04 6.10
C ALA A 66 1.51 -19.36 6.85
N ALA A 67 0.63 -20.33 6.61
CA ALA A 67 0.72 -21.66 7.18
C ALA A 67 2.06 -22.34 6.82
N ALA A 68 2.46 -22.29 5.55
CA ALA A 68 3.75 -22.84 5.11
C ALA A 68 4.94 -22.15 5.79
N ALA A 69 4.90 -20.81 5.92
CA ALA A 69 5.94 -20.05 6.59
C ALA A 69 6.01 -20.37 8.10
N ILE A 70 4.86 -20.51 8.76
CA ILE A 70 4.77 -20.91 10.18
C ILE A 70 5.36 -22.30 10.39
N VAL A 71 5.08 -23.26 9.50
CA VAL A 71 5.63 -24.62 9.59
C VAL A 71 7.16 -24.61 9.42
N GLN A 72 7.69 -23.81 8.50
CA GLN A 72 9.12 -23.78 8.21
C GLN A 72 9.94 -22.99 9.22
N LEU A 73 9.42 -21.86 9.70
CA LEU A 73 10.17 -20.89 10.49
C LEU A 73 9.71 -20.84 11.95
N GLY A 74 8.51 -21.31 12.25
CA GLY A 74 7.79 -21.08 13.51
C GLY A 74 6.81 -19.90 13.40
N THR A 75 5.88 -19.79 14.35
CA THR A 75 4.75 -18.85 14.28
C THR A 75 5.18 -17.39 14.13
N VAL A 76 5.99 -16.89 15.07
CA VAL A 76 6.43 -15.49 15.09
C VAL A 76 7.28 -15.13 13.86
N PRO A 77 8.42 -15.80 13.58
CA PRO A 77 9.25 -15.47 12.42
C PRO A 77 8.55 -15.75 11.08
N GLY A 78 7.69 -16.77 10.99
CA GLY A 78 6.89 -17.07 9.80
C GLY A 78 5.90 -15.95 9.47
N LEU A 79 5.14 -15.49 10.47
CA LEU A 79 4.22 -14.38 10.30
C LEU A 79 4.95 -13.05 10.03
N LEU A 80 6.11 -12.81 10.64
CA LEU A 80 6.94 -11.65 10.34
C LEU A 80 7.43 -11.66 8.89
N ALA A 81 7.94 -12.80 8.41
CA ALA A 81 8.40 -12.95 7.03
C ALA A 81 7.27 -12.67 6.03
N VAL A 82 6.08 -13.22 6.27
CA VAL A 82 4.91 -13.00 5.41
C VAL A 82 4.43 -11.56 5.49
N GLY A 83 4.46 -10.94 6.68
CA GLY A 83 4.13 -9.53 6.87
C GLY A 83 5.04 -8.60 6.09
N LEU A 84 6.36 -8.77 6.24
CA LEU A 84 7.37 -8.01 5.51
C LEU A 84 7.25 -8.22 4.00
N LEU A 85 7.05 -9.46 3.54
CA LEU A 85 6.84 -9.78 2.14
C LEU A 85 5.59 -9.08 1.59
N THR A 86 4.48 -9.08 2.34
CA THR A 86 3.22 -8.46 1.92
C THR A 86 3.36 -6.94 1.79
N VAL A 87 3.94 -6.27 2.79
CA VAL A 87 4.17 -4.82 2.76
C VAL A 87 5.14 -4.46 1.64
N GLY A 88 6.28 -5.15 1.56
CA GLY A 88 7.29 -4.92 0.52
C GLY A 88 6.74 -5.12 -0.89
N LEU A 89 6.01 -6.21 -1.13
CA LEU A 89 5.38 -6.48 -2.42
C LEU A 89 4.36 -5.40 -2.78
N THR A 90 3.55 -4.96 -1.81
CA THR A 90 2.57 -3.88 -2.05
C THR A 90 3.27 -2.59 -2.43
N VAL A 91 4.31 -2.18 -1.70
CA VAL A 91 5.09 -0.97 -2.00
C VAL A 91 5.75 -1.07 -3.38
N VAL A 92 6.36 -2.21 -3.70
CA VAL A 92 6.99 -2.44 -5.02
C VAL A 92 5.96 -2.38 -6.15
N LEU A 93 4.78 -2.99 -5.97
CA LEU A 93 3.72 -2.96 -6.98
C LEU A 93 3.14 -1.56 -7.17
N VAL A 94 2.89 -0.83 -6.08
CA VAL A 94 2.35 0.53 -6.13
C VAL A 94 3.39 1.48 -6.73
N GLU A 95 4.56 1.60 -6.13
CA GLU A 95 5.57 2.56 -6.59
C GLU A 95 6.18 2.16 -7.93
N GLY A 96 6.42 0.87 -8.17
CA GLY A 96 6.88 0.37 -9.45
C GLY A 96 5.85 0.56 -10.56
N GLY A 97 4.56 0.31 -10.28
CA GLY A 97 3.47 0.53 -11.22
C GLY A 97 3.34 2.00 -11.61
N PHE A 98 3.33 2.90 -10.64
CA PHE A 98 3.24 4.34 -10.91
C PHE A 98 4.52 4.89 -11.54
N GLY A 99 5.71 4.44 -11.12
CA GLY A 99 6.98 4.85 -11.70
C GLY A 99 7.10 4.48 -13.19
N LEU A 100 6.64 3.30 -13.58
CA LEU A 100 6.61 2.86 -14.98
C LEU A 100 5.53 3.58 -15.81
N ALA A 101 4.42 3.98 -15.18
CA ALA A 101 3.33 4.69 -15.85
C ALA A 101 3.68 6.18 -16.08
N THR A 102 4.26 6.86 -15.09
CA THR A 102 4.68 8.27 -15.22
C THR A 102 5.86 8.42 -16.18
N GLY A 103 6.77 7.45 -16.24
CA GLY A 103 7.86 7.46 -17.22
C GLY A 103 7.41 7.32 -18.69
N ARG A 104 6.14 6.94 -18.93
CA ARG A 104 5.56 6.78 -20.28
C ARG A 104 4.56 7.86 -20.67
N ALA A 105 4.07 8.67 -19.72
CA ALA A 105 3.01 9.65 -19.98
C ALA A 105 3.60 11.08 -19.98
N ALA A 106 3.61 11.73 -21.15
CA ALA A 106 3.90 13.16 -21.26
C ALA A 106 2.61 13.97 -20.95
N GLY A 107 2.62 14.72 -19.84
CA GLY A 107 1.56 15.67 -19.46
C GLY A 107 0.54 15.15 -18.43
N ASP A 108 0.23 15.98 -17.43
CA ASP A 108 -0.81 15.86 -16.37
C ASP A 108 -0.82 14.62 -15.45
N GLY A 109 0.12 13.68 -15.61
CA GLY A 109 0.11 12.39 -14.90
C GLY A 109 0.30 12.42 -13.37
N VAL A 110 0.76 13.53 -12.79
CA VAL A 110 1.19 13.52 -11.38
C VAL A 110 0.04 13.55 -10.38
N SER A 111 -1.01 14.35 -10.64
CA SER A 111 -2.22 14.37 -9.79
C SER A 111 -2.95 13.02 -9.81
N SER A 112 -3.01 12.39 -10.98
CA SER A 112 -3.56 11.04 -11.18
C SER A 112 -2.73 9.99 -10.42
N ALA A 113 -1.39 10.06 -10.50
CA ALA A 113 -0.51 9.14 -9.79
C ALA A 113 -0.62 9.29 -8.25
N ARG A 114 -0.82 10.50 -7.72
CA ARG A 114 -1.05 10.71 -6.28
C ARG A 114 -2.35 10.05 -5.82
N THR A 115 -3.44 10.31 -6.55
CA THR A 115 -4.77 9.73 -6.24
C THR A 115 -4.73 8.21 -6.34
N GLY A 116 -4.09 7.68 -7.38
CA GLY A 116 -3.90 6.25 -7.57
C GLY A 116 -3.13 5.60 -6.42
N ARG A 117 -2.00 6.19 -5.98
CA ARG A 117 -1.25 5.72 -4.80
C ARG A 117 -2.13 5.67 -3.56
N LEU A 118 -2.86 6.75 -3.28
CA LEU A 118 -3.75 6.84 -2.12
C LEU A 118 -4.80 5.71 -2.13
N VAL A 119 -5.42 5.46 -3.29
CA VAL A 119 -6.40 4.37 -3.46
C VAL A 119 -5.74 3.01 -3.24
N CYS A 120 -4.59 2.75 -3.87
CA CYS A 120 -3.91 1.46 -3.72
C CYS A 120 -3.49 1.18 -2.27
N TYR A 121 -2.89 2.16 -1.60
CA TYR A 121 -2.53 2.06 -0.19
C TYR A 121 -3.77 1.90 0.69
N GLY A 122 -4.82 2.70 0.43
CA GLY A 122 -6.09 2.62 1.16
C GLY A 122 -6.74 1.25 1.05
N VAL A 123 -6.82 0.67 -0.14
CA VAL A 123 -7.34 -0.69 -0.36
C VAL A 123 -6.52 -1.69 0.46
N GLY A 124 -5.19 -1.66 0.38
CA GLY A 124 -4.33 -2.55 1.17
C GLY A 124 -4.58 -2.43 2.68
N CYS A 125 -4.69 -1.21 3.20
CA CYS A 125 -5.00 -0.94 4.60
C CYS A 125 -6.37 -1.52 5.00
N THR A 126 -7.41 -1.30 4.20
CA THR A 126 -8.76 -1.80 4.50
C THR A 126 -8.83 -3.32 4.47
N CYS A 127 -8.11 -3.99 3.56
CA CYS A 127 -8.01 -5.44 3.53
C CYS A 127 -7.37 -5.99 4.82
N ASN A 128 -6.23 -5.42 5.25
CA ASN A 128 -5.59 -5.82 6.50
C ASN A 128 -6.53 -5.63 7.71
N LEU A 129 -7.27 -4.51 7.75
CA LEU A 129 -8.20 -4.25 8.83
C LEU A 129 -9.41 -5.20 8.84
N ALA A 130 -9.93 -5.55 7.66
CA ALA A 130 -11.02 -6.51 7.54
C ALA A 130 -10.61 -7.91 8.00
N ILE A 131 -9.39 -8.35 7.67
CA ILE A 131 -8.83 -9.62 8.14
C ILE A 131 -8.65 -9.57 9.66
N ALA A 132 -8.08 -8.49 10.20
CA ALA A 132 -7.93 -8.32 11.64
C ALA A 132 -9.28 -8.35 12.38
N ALA A 133 -10.30 -7.66 11.86
CA ALA A 133 -11.65 -7.68 12.42
C ALA A 133 -12.25 -9.09 12.38
N HIS A 134 -12.05 -9.83 11.29
CA HIS A 134 -12.47 -11.22 11.18
C HIS A 134 -11.77 -12.11 12.23
N ASN A 135 -10.46 -11.96 12.41
CA ASN A 135 -9.70 -12.69 13.41
C ASN A 135 -10.23 -12.44 14.82
N VAL A 136 -10.57 -11.19 15.15
CA VAL A 136 -11.19 -10.82 16.44
C VAL A 136 -12.52 -11.56 16.64
N VAL A 137 -13.37 -11.62 15.62
CA VAL A 137 -14.66 -12.34 15.71
C VAL A 137 -14.44 -13.83 15.96
N VAL A 138 -13.48 -14.46 15.28
CA VAL A 138 -13.13 -15.87 15.48
C VAL A 138 -12.61 -16.12 16.90
N ILE A 139 -11.72 -15.25 17.40
CA ILE A 139 -11.20 -15.32 18.77
C ILE A 139 -12.34 -15.28 19.79
N LEU A 140 -13.24 -14.29 19.66
CA LEU A 140 -14.35 -14.13 20.59
C LEU A 140 -15.30 -15.33 20.57
N ALA A 141 -15.59 -15.89 19.39
CA ALA A 141 -16.46 -17.05 19.25
C ALA A 141 -15.89 -18.31 19.92
N VAL A 142 -14.55 -18.46 19.92
CA VAL A 142 -13.87 -19.61 20.53
C VAL A 142 -13.62 -19.40 22.03
N ALA A 143 -13.29 -18.17 22.44
CA ALA A 143 -13.02 -17.84 23.84
C ALA A 143 -14.29 -17.81 24.71
N PHE A 144 -15.44 -17.48 24.11
CA PHE A 144 -16.73 -17.38 24.79
C PHE A 144 -17.80 -18.21 24.08
N PRO A 145 -17.69 -19.55 24.09
CA PRO A 145 -18.71 -20.42 23.52
C PRO A 145 -20.02 -20.23 24.30
N ARG A 146 -21.12 -20.06 23.58
CA ARG A 146 -22.47 -19.96 24.16
C ARG A 146 -22.98 -21.31 24.64
#